data_AF-A0A3M6XTE5-F1
#
_entry.id   AF-A0A3M6XTE5-F1
#
_cell.length_a   1.000
_cell.length_b   1.000
_cell.length_c   1.000
_cell.angle_alpha   90.00
_cell.angle_beta   90.00
_cell.angle_gamma   90.00
#
_symmetry.space_group_name_H-M   'P 1'
#
loop_
_entity.id
_entity.type
_entity.pdbx_description
1 polymer ?
#
loop_
_entity_poly.entity_id
_entity_poly.type
_entity_poly.pdbx_seq_one_letter_code
_entity_poly.pdbx_strand_id
1 'polypeptide(L)'
;MAATIFAAVGILIVFVIVLILAQRVLRATHPKLGWSRTVSGSLKATYFGLFVAIVLLIAFTILNFFTLKSNLRNIAMWVQRAGVLYMLLFNLIGPVLVLLSLILPQHKNIATPDNFGIRSTMASKYIILSVTMFFTLFIAGFRMGTAWADARSASDPAWWERKPAYYVIEYGFEVVVVYWLILARFDQKFWIPNKSHGPGDYSRKTVLDTSKTEASGDGFQQA
;
A
#
# COMPACT_ATOMS: atom_id res chain seq x y z
N MET A 1 -13.51 -19.23 -10.85
CA MET A 1 -12.11 -19.11 -11.27
C MET A 1 -11.78 -17.74 -11.85
N ALA A 2 -12.47 -17.24 -12.88
CA ALA A 2 -12.19 -15.89 -13.39
C ALA A 2 -12.38 -14.80 -12.32
N ALA A 3 -13.53 -14.76 -11.64
CA ALA A 3 -13.81 -13.78 -10.58
C ALA A 3 -12.79 -13.82 -9.42
N THR A 4 -12.33 -15.01 -9.04
CA THR A 4 -11.34 -15.17 -7.96
C THR A 4 -9.96 -14.68 -8.37
N ILE A 5 -9.59 -14.84 -9.64
CA ILE A 5 -8.33 -14.30 -10.18
C ILE A 5 -8.42 -12.77 -10.25
N PHE A 6 -9.53 -12.20 -10.76
CA PHE A 6 -9.72 -10.74 -10.81
C PHE A 6 -9.71 -10.09 -9.42
N ALA A 7 -10.39 -10.68 -8.44
CA ALA A 7 -10.36 -10.19 -7.06
C ALA A 7 -8.95 -10.31 -6.45
N ALA A 8 -8.23 -11.40 -6.71
CA ALA A 8 -6.83 -11.52 -6.30
C ALA A 8 -5.93 -10.47 -6.96
N VAL A 9 -6.30 -9.92 -8.13
CA VAL A 9 -5.58 -8.83 -8.79
C VAL A 9 -5.92 -7.45 -8.19
N GLY A 10 -7.20 -7.21 -7.85
CA GLY A 10 -7.66 -5.93 -7.31
C GLY A 10 -6.93 -5.52 -6.04
N ILE A 11 -6.80 -6.44 -5.08
CA ILE A 11 -6.14 -6.18 -3.80
C ILE A 11 -4.64 -5.83 -3.97
N LEU A 12 -4.00 -6.28 -5.05
CA LEU A 12 -2.58 -6.00 -5.31
C LEU A 12 -2.35 -4.54 -5.68
N ILE A 13 -3.29 -3.95 -6.43
CA ILE A 13 -3.24 -2.52 -6.76
C ILE A 13 -3.28 -1.72 -5.47
N VAL A 14 -4.14 -2.13 -4.52
CA VAL A 14 -4.21 -1.51 -3.19
C VAL A 14 -2.89 -1.64 -2.44
N PHE A 15 -2.23 -2.80 -2.45
CA PHE A 15 -0.92 -2.97 -1.81
C PHE A 15 0.14 -2.03 -2.37
N VAL A 16 0.19 -1.88 -3.70
CA VAL A 16 1.09 -0.93 -4.37
C VAL A 16 0.78 0.50 -3.95
N ILE A 17 -0.50 0.90 -3.95
CA ILE A 17 -0.92 2.23 -3.51
C ILE A 17 -0.48 2.49 -2.06
N VAL A 18 -0.75 1.57 -1.14
CA VAL A 18 -0.36 1.71 0.28
C VAL A 18 1.14 1.91 0.43
N LEU A 19 1.96 1.14 -0.29
CA LEU A 19 3.41 1.28 -0.23
C LEU A 19 3.90 2.63 -0.81
N ILE A 20 3.32 3.09 -1.92
CA ILE A 20 3.62 4.40 -2.51
C ILE A 20 3.26 5.52 -1.52
N LEU A 21 2.09 5.45 -0.90
CA LEU A 21 1.64 6.45 0.08
C LEU A 21 2.55 6.45 1.32
N ALA A 22 2.94 5.28 1.83
CA ALA A 22 3.89 5.14 2.93
C ALA A 22 5.25 5.75 2.59
N GLN A 23 5.77 5.49 1.39
CA GLN A 23 7.02 6.07 0.91
C GLN A 23 6.93 7.60 0.81
N ARG A 24 5.80 8.16 0.36
CA ARG A 24 5.58 9.61 0.28
C ARG A 24 5.60 10.25 1.67
N VAL A 25 4.93 9.64 2.65
CA VAL A 25 4.94 10.11 4.05
C VAL A 25 6.36 10.06 4.60
N LEU A 26 7.10 8.96 4.41
CA LEU A 26 8.50 8.84 4.85
C LEU A 26 9.39 9.92 4.22
N ARG A 27 9.25 10.20 2.92
CA ARG A 27 10.04 11.22 2.22
C ARG A 27 9.76 12.64 2.71
N ALA A 28 8.52 12.92 3.14
CA ALA A 28 8.15 14.21 3.68
C ALA A 28 8.59 14.39 5.14
N THR A 29 8.53 13.34 5.95
CA THR A 29 8.93 13.40 7.37
C THR A 29 10.44 13.30 7.55
N HIS A 30 11.12 12.48 6.74
CA HIS A 30 12.55 12.20 6.85
C HIS A 30 13.25 12.20 5.48
N PRO A 31 13.60 13.38 4.93
CA PRO A 31 14.15 13.47 3.57
C PRO A 31 15.50 12.75 3.41
N LYS A 32 16.37 12.70 4.45
CA LYS A 32 17.66 12.00 4.36
C LYS A 32 17.50 10.48 4.18
N LEU A 33 16.51 9.87 4.85
CA LEU A 33 16.24 8.43 4.75
C LEU A 33 15.43 8.10 3.50
N GLY A 34 14.39 8.88 3.20
CA GLY A 34 13.50 8.64 2.04
C GLY A 34 14.16 8.85 0.67
N TRP A 35 15.25 9.61 0.61
CA TRP A 35 16.05 9.83 -0.61
C TRP A 35 17.34 8.99 -0.66
N SER A 36 17.60 8.15 0.34
CA SER A 36 18.76 7.25 0.32
C SER A 36 18.66 6.28 -0.87
N ARG A 37 19.82 6.02 -1.49
CA ARG A 37 19.94 5.13 -2.66
C ARG A 37 19.55 3.69 -2.31
N THR A 38 19.77 3.28 -1.07
CA THR A 38 19.39 1.97 -0.51
C THR A 38 17.88 1.80 -0.40
N VAL A 39 17.16 2.76 0.18
CA VAL A 39 15.69 2.70 0.31
C VAL A 39 15.02 2.73 -1.08
N SER A 40 15.48 3.60 -1.97
CA SER A 40 14.93 3.67 -3.33
C SER A 40 15.23 2.41 -4.17
N GLY A 41 16.40 1.79 -4.00
CA GLY A 41 16.75 0.52 -4.65
C GLY A 41 15.98 -0.66 -4.08
N SER A 42 15.89 -0.77 -2.76
CA SER A 42 15.13 -1.82 -2.07
C SER A 42 13.67 -1.79 -2.48
N LEU A 43 13.02 -0.62 -2.52
CA LEU A 43 11.63 -0.49 -2.94
C LEU A 43 11.41 -0.96 -4.38
N LYS A 44 12.31 -0.63 -5.32
CA LYS A 44 12.25 -1.14 -6.71
C LYS A 44 12.34 -2.67 -6.75
N ALA A 45 13.25 -3.25 -5.96
CA ALA A 45 13.38 -4.69 -5.85
C ALA A 45 12.11 -5.33 -5.26
N THR A 46 11.48 -4.70 -4.28
CA THR A 46 10.21 -5.17 -3.70
C THR A 46 9.06 -5.11 -4.72
N TYR A 47 8.96 -4.06 -5.54
CA TYR A 47 7.97 -4.01 -6.63
C TYR A 47 8.20 -5.09 -7.68
N PHE A 48 9.46 -5.35 -8.05
CA PHE A 48 9.78 -6.44 -8.97
C PHE A 48 9.44 -7.80 -8.37
N GLY A 49 9.78 -8.03 -7.09
CA GLY A 49 9.43 -9.26 -6.39
C GLY A 49 7.92 -9.46 -6.27
N LEU A 50 7.14 -8.38 -6.05
CA LEU A 50 5.68 -8.43 -6.09
C LEU A 50 5.18 -8.88 -7.46
N PHE A 51 5.70 -8.29 -8.54
CA PHE A 51 5.33 -8.72 -9.90
C PHE A 51 5.62 -10.21 -10.14
N VAL A 52 6.81 -10.69 -9.76
CA VAL A 52 7.18 -12.10 -9.88
C VAL A 52 6.26 -12.99 -9.04
N ALA A 53 5.97 -12.61 -7.79
CA ALA A 53 5.06 -13.36 -6.92
C ALA A 53 3.66 -13.50 -7.53
N ILE A 54 3.17 -12.46 -8.21
CA ILE A 54 1.86 -12.46 -8.89
C ILE A 54 1.86 -13.45 -10.06
N VAL A 55 2.86 -13.36 -10.93
CA VAL A 55 2.98 -14.25 -12.10
C VAL A 55 3.06 -15.70 -11.66
N LEU A 56 3.86 -15.99 -10.64
CA LEU A 56 3.97 -17.34 -10.06
C LEU A 56 2.63 -17.78 -9.46
N LEU A 57 1.96 -16.93 -8.67
CA LEU A 57 0.71 -17.30 -8.02
C LEU A 57 -0.39 -17.63 -9.05
N ILE A 58 -0.49 -16.86 -10.14
CA ILE A 58 -1.43 -17.14 -11.23
C ILE A 58 -1.04 -18.44 -11.96
N ALA A 59 0.23 -18.57 -12.39
CA ALA A 59 0.70 -19.73 -13.14
C ALA A 59 0.52 -21.04 -12.36
N PHE A 60 0.89 -21.05 -11.07
CA PHE A 60 0.77 -22.23 -10.22
C PHE A 60 -0.68 -22.51 -9.79
N THR A 61 -1.56 -21.51 -9.78
CA THR A 61 -3.02 -21.74 -9.61
C THR A 61 -3.62 -22.47 -10.80
N ILE A 62 -3.26 -22.04 -12.01
CA ILE A 62 -3.66 -22.72 -13.25
C ILE A 62 -3.09 -24.15 -13.25
N LEU A 63 -1.79 -24.30 -12.92
CA LEU A 63 -1.13 -25.60 -12.88
C LEU A 63 -1.80 -26.56 -11.90
N ASN A 64 -2.10 -26.10 -10.67
CA ASN A 64 -2.77 -26.90 -9.65
C ASN A 64 -4.17 -27.35 -10.10
N PHE A 65 -4.87 -26.54 -10.89
CA PHE A 65 -6.20 -26.88 -11.40
C PHE A 65 -6.18 -27.93 -12.51
N PHE A 66 -5.22 -27.85 -13.45
CA PHE A 66 -5.16 -28.75 -14.61
C PHE A 66 -4.30 -30.01 -14.40
N THR A 67 -3.58 -30.11 -13.28
CA THR A 67 -2.63 -31.20 -13.04
C THR A 67 -3.19 -32.26 -12.10
N LEU A 68 -3.21 -33.52 -12.55
CA LEU A 68 -3.54 -34.68 -11.71
C LEU A 68 -2.32 -35.32 -11.00
N LYS A 69 -1.09 -34.97 -11.40
CA LYS A 69 0.13 -35.52 -10.81
C LYS A 69 0.36 -34.95 -9.40
N SER A 70 0.39 -35.81 -8.39
CA SER A 70 0.55 -35.47 -6.97
C SER A 70 1.83 -34.69 -6.65
N ASN A 71 2.97 -35.08 -7.22
CA ASN A 71 4.26 -34.40 -6.99
C ASN A 71 4.23 -32.94 -7.46
N LEU A 72 3.66 -32.68 -8.64
CA LEU A 72 3.61 -31.34 -9.21
C LEU A 72 2.60 -30.45 -8.47
N ARG A 73 1.52 -31.05 -7.95
CA ARG A 73 0.55 -30.39 -7.07
C ARG A 73 1.16 -29.99 -5.73
N ASN A 74 1.99 -30.84 -5.12
CA ASN A 74 2.72 -30.49 -3.90
C ASN A 74 3.65 -29.30 -4.11
N ILE A 75 4.45 -29.31 -5.19
CA ILE A 75 5.33 -28.19 -5.54
C ILE A 75 4.50 -26.92 -5.76
N ALA A 76 3.39 -27.01 -6.49
CA ALA A 76 2.51 -25.87 -6.72
C ALA A 76 1.96 -25.27 -5.43
N MET A 77 1.53 -26.10 -4.48
CA MET A 77 1.04 -25.63 -3.18
C MET A 77 2.13 -24.92 -2.38
N TRP A 78 3.36 -25.44 -2.37
CA TRP A 78 4.48 -24.76 -1.70
C TRP A 78 4.83 -23.42 -2.33
N VAL A 79 4.82 -23.33 -3.66
CA VAL A 79 5.06 -22.06 -4.37
C VAL A 79 3.94 -21.05 -4.09
N GLN A 80 2.67 -21.49 -4.06
CA GLN A 80 1.54 -20.63 -3.71
C GLN A 80 1.66 -20.11 -2.26
N ARG A 81 1.98 -20.99 -1.30
CA ARG A 81 2.22 -20.63 0.11
C ARG A 81 3.35 -19.61 0.25
N ALA A 82 4.45 -19.79 -0.48
CA ALA A 82 5.56 -18.85 -0.52
C ALA A 82 5.15 -17.49 -1.13
N GLY A 83 4.34 -17.51 -2.19
CA GLY A 83 3.82 -16.30 -2.82
C GLY A 83 2.92 -15.47 -1.89
N VAL A 84 2.01 -16.13 -1.16
CA VAL A 84 1.14 -15.45 -0.19
C VAL A 84 1.94 -14.92 1.01
N LEU A 85 2.93 -15.69 1.49
CA LEU A 85 3.86 -15.23 2.53
C LEU A 85 4.61 -13.97 2.08
N TYR A 86 5.12 -13.95 0.84
CA TYR A 86 5.78 -12.78 0.29
C TYR A 86 4.84 -11.55 0.25
N MET A 87 3.58 -11.72 -0.15
CA MET A 87 2.59 -10.63 -0.14
C MET A 87 2.29 -10.09 1.26
N LEU A 88 2.30 -10.94 2.29
CA LEU A 88 2.19 -10.48 3.68
C LEU A 88 3.42 -9.66 4.08
N LEU A 89 4.62 -10.17 3.81
CA LEU A 89 5.88 -9.46 4.11
C LEU A 89 5.93 -8.12 3.37
N PHE A 90 5.48 -8.06 2.12
CA PHE A 90 5.34 -6.83 1.34
C PHE A 90 4.46 -5.81 2.07
N ASN A 91 3.28 -6.22 2.54
CA ASN A 91 2.37 -5.33 3.26
C ASN A 91 2.89 -4.89 4.62
N LEU A 92 3.81 -5.64 5.23
CA LEU A 92 4.43 -5.28 6.50
C LEU A 92 5.44 -4.12 6.34
N ILE A 93 6.02 -3.94 5.16
CA ILE A 93 7.01 -2.88 4.89
C ILE A 93 6.39 -1.49 5.16
N GLY A 94 5.19 -1.23 4.66
CA GLY A 94 4.52 0.07 4.85
C GLY A 94 4.37 0.48 6.33
N PRO A 95 3.74 -0.35 7.17
CA PRO A 95 3.66 -0.16 8.62
C PRO A 95 5.03 0.02 9.28
N VAL A 96 6.04 -0.76 8.90
CA VAL A 96 7.41 -0.61 9.43
C VAL A 96 7.97 0.77 9.09
N LEU A 97 7.77 1.27 7.88
CA LEU A 97 8.22 2.62 7.48
C LEU A 97 7.49 3.73 8.25
N VAL A 98 6.18 3.58 8.47
CA VAL A 98 5.37 4.54 9.24
C VAL A 98 5.78 4.53 10.71
N LEU A 99 5.96 3.35 11.30
CA LEU A 99 6.39 3.18 12.68
C LEU A 99 7.81 3.73 12.90
N LEU A 100 8.73 3.47 11.97
CA LEU A 100 10.06 4.07 11.96
C LEU A 100 9.98 5.60 11.88
N SER A 101 9.04 6.14 11.11
CA SER A 101 8.82 7.60 11.01
C SER A 101 8.27 8.22 12.29
N LEU A 102 7.56 7.46 13.13
CA LEU A 102 7.02 7.93 14.41
C LEU A 102 8.03 7.82 15.55
N ILE A 103 8.88 6.78 15.52
CA ILE A 103 9.89 6.52 16.56
C ILE A 103 11.13 7.40 16.38
N LEU A 104 11.53 7.70 15.13
CA LEU A 104 12.69 8.56 14.91
C LEU A 104 12.37 10.00 15.37
N PRO A 105 13.19 10.58 16.26
CA PRO A 105 12.99 11.95 16.71
C PRO A 105 13.15 12.91 15.53
N GLN A 106 12.10 13.71 15.29
CA GLN A 106 12.14 14.78 14.30
C GLN A 106 13.26 15.75 14.65
N HIS A 107 14.17 16.00 13.70
CA HIS A 107 15.27 16.93 13.94
C HIS A 107 14.71 18.34 14.16
N LYS A 108 15.06 18.93 15.30
CA LYS A 108 14.65 20.24 15.85
C LYS A 108 14.83 21.47 14.92
N ASN A 109 15.39 21.28 13.73
CA ASN A 109 15.69 22.34 12.74
C ASN A 109 14.70 22.43 11.57
N ILE A 110 13.69 21.56 11.48
CA ILE A 110 12.60 21.67 10.51
C ILE A 110 11.31 21.73 11.32
N ALA A 111 10.93 22.94 11.72
CA ALA A 111 9.88 23.20 12.71
C ALA A 111 8.45 22.86 12.24
N THR A 112 8.26 22.47 10.98
CA THR A 112 6.95 22.00 10.49
C THR A 112 7.12 20.81 9.53
N PRO A 113 6.42 19.68 9.77
CA PRO A 113 6.32 18.61 8.79
C PRO A 113 5.79 19.19 7.47
N ASP A 114 6.48 18.91 6.38
CA ASP A 114 6.22 19.57 5.09
C ASP A 114 4.84 19.15 4.52
N ASN A 115 3.78 19.89 4.85
CA ASN A 115 2.41 19.56 4.47
C ASN A 115 2.24 19.67 2.96
N PHE A 116 2.40 18.53 2.26
CA PHE A 116 2.09 18.41 0.84
C PHE A 116 0.59 18.11 0.61
N GLY A 117 0.04 18.49 -0.55
CA GLY A 117 -1.37 18.25 -0.89
C GLY A 117 -2.34 19.35 -0.44
N ILE A 118 -3.49 19.42 -1.11
CA ILE A 118 -4.47 20.50 -0.92
C ILE A 118 -5.34 20.18 0.30
N ARG A 119 -5.45 21.11 1.26
CA ARG A 119 -6.35 21.03 2.43
C ARG A 119 -6.15 19.75 3.27
N SER A 120 -4.90 19.32 3.49
CA SER A 120 -4.57 18.14 4.31
C SER A 120 -3.55 18.45 5.40
N THR A 121 -3.82 17.96 6.61
CA THR A 121 -2.83 17.89 7.69
C THR A 121 -2.06 16.57 7.64
N MET A 122 -0.83 16.53 8.14
CA MET A 122 -0.08 15.27 8.29
C MET A 122 -0.82 14.23 9.13
N ALA A 123 -1.50 14.66 10.20
CA ALA A 123 -2.30 13.76 11.03
C ALA A 123 -3.40 13.05 10.23
N SER A 124 -4.10 13.76 9.33
CA SER A 124 -5.10 13.15 8.46
C SER A 124 -4.48 12.09 7.54
N LYS A 125 -3.28 12.33 7.01
CA LYS A 125 -2.58 11.36 6.16
C LYS A 125 -2.16 10.11 6.93
N TYR A 126 -1.65 10.28 8.15
CA TYR A 126 -1.33 9.15 9.02
C TYR A 126 -2.57 8.33 9.36
N ILE A 127 -3.70 8.97 9.68
CA ILE A 127 -4.96 8.26 9.96
C ILE A 127 -5.42 7.47 8.73
N ILE A 128 -5.48 8.11 7.55
CA ILE A 128 -5.89 7.45 6.30
C ILE A 128 -4.99 6.25 6.02
N LEU A 129 -3.68 6.43 6.14
CA LEU A 129 -2.70 5.39 5.87
C LEU A 129 -2.76 4.26 6.89
N SER A 130 -2.84 4.56 8.18
CA SER A 130 -2.94 3.55 9.25
C SER A 130 -4.21 2.70 9.14
N VAL A 131 -5.36 3.32 8.85
CA VAL A 131 -6.61 2.59 8.63
C VAL A 131 -6.50 1.69 7.40
N THR A 132 -5.96 2.21 6.30
CA THR A 132 -5.75 1.43 5.07
C THR A 132 -4.81 0.24 5.32
N MET A 133 -3.69 0.48 6.01
CA MET A 133 -2.69 -0.53 6.37
C MET A 133 -3.28 -1.63 7.24
N PHE A 134 -4.09 -1.28 8.23
CA PHE A 134 -4.76 -2.24 9.10
C PHE A 134 -5.60 -3.23 8.29
N PHE A 135 -6.45 -2.73 7.39
CA PHE A 135 -7.29 -3.59 6.55
C PHE A 135 -6.48 -4.41 5.55
N THR A 136 -5.45 -3.83 4.90
CA THR A 136 -4.61 -4.60 3.96
C THR A 136 -3.81 -5.69 4.65
N LEU A 137 -3.30 -5.45 5.87
CA LEU A 137 -2.63 -6.45 6.69
C LEU A 137 -3.59 -7.55 7.14
N PHE A 138 -4.81 -7.17 7.54
CA PHE A 138 -5.83 -8.13 7.92
C PHE A 138 -6.18 -9.07 6.76
N ILE A 139 -6.39 -8.53 5.55
CA ILE A 139 -6.67 -9.35 4.35
C ILE A 139 -5.48 -10.24 3.99
N ALA A 140 -4.25 -9.70 3.99
CA ALA A 140 -3.06 -10.47 3.68
C ALA A 140 -2.79 -11.58 4.73
N GLY A 141 -3.00 -11.27 6.01
CA GLY A 141 -2.87 -12.20 7.11
C GLY A 141 -3.93 -13.31 7.05
N PHE A 142 -5.17 -12.96 6.73
CA PHE A 142 -6.25 -13.93 6.53
C PHE A 142 -5.91 -14.89 5.37
N ARG A 143 -5.47 -14.36 4.22
CA ARG A 143 -5.03 -15.18 3.06
C ARG A 143 -3.86 -16.09 3.41
N MET A 144 -2.90 -15.62 4.21
CA MET A 144 -1.80 -16.46 4.67
C MET A 144 -2.31 -17.56 5.61
N GLY A 145 -3.18 -17.21 6.57
CA GLY A 145 -3.78 -18.17 7.48
C GLY A 145 -4.54 -19.28 6.75
N THR A 146 -5.34 -18.93 5.73
CA THR A 146 -6.09 -19.93 4.96
C THR A 146 -5.20 -20.75 4.02
N ALA A 147 -4.14 -20.17 3.45
CA ALA A 147 -3.20 -20.90 2.59
C ALA A 147 -2.34 -21.94 3.35
N TRP A 148 -2.11 -21.70 4.64
CA TRP A 148 -1.32 -22.57 5.52
C TRP A 148 -2.17 -23.47 6.42
N ALA A 149 -3.48 -23.25 6.49
CA ALA A 149 -4.40 -24.16 7.17
C ALA A 149 -4.36 -25.55 6.54
N ASP A 150 -4.65 -26.57 7.34
CA ASP A 150 -4.70 -27.97 6.89
C ASP A 150 -5.71 -28.15 5.77
N ALA A 151 -5.28 -28.83 4.70
CA ALA A 151 -6.14 -29.11 3.56
C ALA A 151 -7.26 -30.07 3.97
N ARG A 152 -8.49 -29.55 4.05
CA ARG A 152 -9.69 -30.36 4.31
C ARG A 152 -10.24 -30.97 3.02
N SER A 153 -10.92 -32.10 3.15
CA SER A 153 -11.62 -32.75 2.05
C SER A 153 -12.71 -31.82 1.51
N ALA A 154 -12.93 -31.83 0.19
CA ALA A 154 -13.99 -31.05 -0.46
C ALA A 154 -15.41 -31.42 0.04
N SER A 155 -15.56 -32.58 0.69
CA SER A 155 -16.81 -33.01 1.32
C SER A 155 -17.11 -32.33 2.67
N ASP A 156 -16.10 -31.73 3.32
CA ASP A 156 -16.25 -30.97 4.57
C ASP A 156 -15.43 -29.67 4.50
N PRO A 157 -15.91 -28.68 3.73
CA PRO A 157 -15.19 -27.42 3.56
C PRO A 157 -15.19 -26.61 4.85
N ALA A 158 -14.04 -26.02 5.16
CA ALA A 158 -13.91 -25.14 6.31
C ALA A 158 -14.80 -23.89 6.16
N TRP A 159 -15.11 -23.22 7.26
CA TRP A 159 -15.99 -22.04 7.22
C TRP A 159 -15.43 -20.92 6.33
N TRP A 160 -14.10 -20.78 6.25
CA TRP A 160 -13.41 -19.80 5.40
C TRP A 160 -13.44 -20.15 3.90
N GLU A 161 -13.72 -21.40 3.55
CA GLU A 161 -13.86 -21.85 2.14
C GLU A 161 -15.28 -21.62 1.61
N ARG A 162 -16.23 -21.28 2.48
CA ARG A 162 -17.61 -21.00 2.09
C ARG A 162 -17.71 -19.63 1.42
N LYS A 163 -18.63 -19.53 0.45
CA LYS A 163 -18.91 -18.28 -0.29
C LYS A 163 -19.08 -17.04 0.61
N PRO A 164 -19.78 -17.09 1.77
CA PRO A 164 -19.93 -15.91 2.63
C PRO A 164 -18.60 -15.37 3.17
N ALA A 165 -17.67 -16.24 3.56
CA ALA A 165 -16.37 -15.80 4.07
C ALA A 165 -15.58 -15.08 2.98
N TYR A 166 -15.59 -15.59 1.75
CA TYR A 166 -14.98 -14.93 0.61
C TYR A 166 -15.55 -13.52 0.35
N TYR A 167 -16.88 -13.38 0.34
CA TYR A 167 -17.51 -12.08 0.05
C TYR A 167 -17.38 -11.06 1.19
N VAL A 168 -17.37 -11.50 2.45
CA VAL A 168 -17.28 -10.59 3.60
C VAL A 168 -15.82 -10.24 3.90
N ILE A 169 -14.93 -11.23 3.92
CA ILE A 169 -13.56 -11.07 4.42
C ILE A 169 -12.60 -10.68 3.29
N GLU A 170 -12.56 -11.43 2.20
CA GLU A 170 -11.61 -11.13 1.13
C GLU A 170 -12.10 -9.96 0.27
N TYR A 171 -13.29 -10.09 -0.32
CA TYR A 171 -13.82 -9.07 -1.24
C TYR A 171 -14.42 -7.86 -0.51
N GLY A 172 -15.14 -8.09 0.59
CA GLY A 172 -15.84 -7.03 1.33
C GLY A 172 -14.87 -6.00 1.90
N PHE A 173 -13.82 -6.45 2.62
CA PHE A 173 -12.81 -5.53 3.14
C PHE A 173 -11.99 -4.87 2.03
N GLU A 174 -11.73 -5.56 0.92
CA GLU A 174 -11.08 -4.94 -0.26
C GLU A 174 -11.91 -3.75 -0.79
N VAL A 175 -13.22 -3.95 -0.96
CA VAL A 175 -14.13 -2.89 -1.39
C VAL A 175 -14.15 -1.74 -0.37
N VAL A 176 -14.23 -2.04 0.94
CA VAL A 176 -14.17 -1.03 2.01
C VAL A 176 -12.90 -0.20 1.92
N VAL A 177 -11.74 -0.82 1.67
CA VAL A 177 -10.47 -0.11 1.52
C VAL A 177 -10.48 0.84 0.30
N VAL A 178 -10.99 0.38 -0.83
CA VAL A 178 -11.10 1.22 -2.04
C VAL A 178 -12.01 2.41 -1.79
N TYR A 179 -13.20 2.19 -1.21
CA TYR A 179 -14.11 3.29 -0.86
C TYR A 179 -13.50 4.23 0.18
N TRP A 180 -12.80 3.71 1.19
CA TRP A 180 -12.09 4.51 2.17
C TRP A 180 -11.09 5.47 1.52
N LEU A 181 -10.26 4.97 0.59
CA LEU A 181 -9.29 5.80 -0.13
C LEU A 181 -9.99 6.88 -0.98
N ILE A 182 -11.06 6.52 -1.70
CA ILE A 182 -11.83 7.45 -2.53
C ILE A 182 -12.49 8.54 -1.67
N LEU A 183 -13.17 8.17 -0.60
CA LEU A 183 -13.85 9.10 0.32
C LEU A 183 -12.84 9.99 1.04
N ALA A 184 -11.70 9.44 1.43
CA ALA A 184 -10.59 10.20 1.99
C ALA A 184 -9.98 11.19 0.99
N ARG A 185 -10.37 11.12 -0.30
CA ARG A 185 -9.81 11.86 -1.42
C ARG A 185 -8.29 11.80 -1.41
N PHE A 186 -7.76 10.57 -1.32
CA PHE A 186 -6.32 10.35 -1.23
C PHE A 186 -5.56 11.04 -2.39
N ASP A 187 -6.16 11.08 -3.58
CA ASP A 187 -5.61 11.76 -4.76
C ASP A 187 -5.28 13.24 -4.48
N GLN A 188 -6.21 13.98 -3.86
CA GLN A 188 -6.04 15.41 -3.53
C GLN A 188 -5.10 15.62 -2.33
N LYS A 189 -5.20 14.75 -1.31
CA LYS A 189 -4.43 14.87 -0.07
C LYS A 189 -2.96 14.47 -0.22
N PHE A 190 -2.65 13.61 -1.20
CA PHE A 190 -1.29 13.15 -1.47
C PHE A 190 -0.73 13.71 -2.78
N TRP A 191 -1.40 14.67 -3.40
CA TRP A 191 -0.91 15.35 -4.60
C TRP A 191 0.45 16.02 -4.38
N ILE A 192 1.37 15.80 -5.32
CA ILE A 192 2.69 16.42 -5.34
C ILE A 192 2.80 17.17 -6.68
N PRO A 193 2.98 18.51 -6.69
CA PRO A 193 3.15 19.25 -7.92
C PRO A 193 4.40 18.78 -8.69
N ASN A 194 4.27 18.59 -10.01
CA ASN A 194 5.40 18.19 -10.86
C ASN A 194 6.61 19.13 -10.63
N LYS A 195 7.81 18.53 -10.50
CA LYS A 195 9.15 19.13 -10.26
C LYS A 195 9.70 19.16 -8.81
N SER A 196 9.19 18.40 -7.84
CA SER A 196 9.90 18.21 -6.56
C SER A 196 11.02 17.15 -6.70
N HIS A 197 12.28 17.58 -6.75
CA HIS A 197 13.44 16.71 -6.99
C HIS A 197 14.39 16.59 -5.80
N GLY A 198 14.15 17.33 -4.69
CA GLY A 198 15.03 17.29 -3.53
C GLY A 198 14.37 17.50 -2.17
N PRO A 199 15.16 17.31 -1.09
CA PRO A 199 14.77 17.67 0.28
C PRO A 199 14.30 19.13 0.39
N GLY A 200 13.11 19.37 0.95
CA GLY A 200 12.57 20.72 1.18
C GLY A 200 11.85 21.37 -0.02
N ASP A 201 11.72 20.67 -1.15
CA ASP A 201 10.99 21.19 -2.31
C ASP A 201 9.47 21.26 -2.10
N TYR A 202 8.88 20.50 -1.16
CA TYR A 202 7.44 20.59 -0.91
C TYR A 202 7.07 21.90 -0.19
N SER A 203 7.94 22.41 0.68
CA SER A 203 7.71 23.65 1.46
C SER A 203 8.03 24.92 0.69
N ARG A 204 9.04 24.89 -0.19
CA ARG A 204 9.47 26.08 -0.93
C ARG A 204 8.35 26.65 -1.81
N LYS A 205 7.50 25.80 -2.38
CA LYS A 205 6.42 26.24 -3.28
C LYS A 205 5.21 26.79 -2.55
N THR A 206 4.82 26.24 -1.40
CA THR A 206 3.71 26.76 -0.59
C THR A 206 3.98 28.21 -0.17
N VAL A 207 5.21 28.53 0.23
CA VAL A 207 5.60 29.90 0.60
C VAL A 207 5.59 30.84 -0.62
N LEU A 208 6.02 30.35 -1.79
CA LEU A 208 6.02 31.10 -3.06
C LEU A 208 4.60 31.35 -3.60
N ASP A 209 3.67 30.41 -3.45
CA ASP A 209 2.27 30.58 -3.89
C ASP A 209 1.49 31.48 -2.93
N THR A 210 1.74 31.38 -1.61
CA THR A 210 1.15 32.30 -0.62
C THR A 210 1.64 33.73 -0.85
N SER A 211 2.95 33.94 -1.04
CA SER A 211 3.49 35.29 -1.28
C SER A 211 3.02 35.89 -2.60
N LYS A 212 2.82 35.08 -3.64
CA LYS A 212 2.28 35.53 -4.93
C LYS A 212 0.79 35.87 -4.85
N THR A 213 0.04 35.18 -4.01
CA THR A 213 -1.39 35.46 -3.76
C THR A 213 -1.57 36.73 -2.92
N GLU A 214 -0.74 36.93 -1.90
CA GLU A 214 -0.72 38.16 -1.09
C GLU A 214 -0.33 39.38 -1.94
N ALA A 215 0.73 39.27 -2.76
CA ALA A 215 1.15 40.34 -3.67
C ALA A 215 0.08 40.70 -4.73
N SER A 216 -0.73 39.72 -5.15
CA SER A 216 -1.82 39.96 -6.10
C SER A 216 -3.09 40.50 -5.44
N GLY A 217 -3.27 40.28 -4.13
CA GLY A 217 -4.38 40.82 -3.34
C GLY A 217 -4.20 42.29 -2.98
N ASP A 218 -2.98 42.69 -2.65
CA ASP A 218 -2.64 44.10 -2.35
C ASP A 218 -2.74 45.01 -3.58
N GLY A 219 -2.48 44.49 -4.78
CA GLY A 219 -2.60 45.24 -6.03
C GLY A 219 -4.04 45.62 -6.41
N PHE A 220 -5.05 44.95 -5.84
CA PHE A 220 -6.47 45.26 -6.06
C PHE A 220 -7.07 46.21 -5.01
N GLN A 221 -6.36 46.51 -3.91
CA GLN A 221 -6.79 47.49 -2.91
C GLN A 221 -6.21 48.89 -3.11
N GLN A 222 -5.37 49.10 -4.14
CA GLN A 222 -4.76 50.40 -4.45
C GLN A 222 -5.28 51.05 -5.75
N ALA A 223 -6.41 50.59 -6.30
CA ALA A 223 -7.03 51.18 -7.50
C ALA A 223 -8.38 51.82 -7.17
#